data_AF-A0A1N6DHI4-F1
#
_entry.id   AF-A0A1N6DHI4-F1
#
_cell.length_a   1.000
_cell.length_b   1.000
_cell.length_c   1.000
_cell.angle_alpha   90.00
_cell.angle_beta   90.00
_cell.angle_gamma   90.00
#
_symmetry.space_group_name_H-M   'P 1'
#
loop_
_entity.id
_entity.type
_entity.pdbx_description
1 polymer ?
#
loop_
_entity_poly.entity_id
_entity_poly.type
_entity_poly.pdbx_seq_one_letter_code
_entity_poly.pdbx_strand_id
1 'polypeptide(L)'
;MALLLYSTATTMSLWPAKRVRMPDWLAAFDLAVSIVMPLLVTSQLDPDAENGYATWYVAAVGTLMTITAARRQLTAAWLGVIALAVQSIVWAGPFSLGGLGVIGSIVWVGIAHMLTSALTSAARETRRYAQAEREAAAWQAAQDAHLFEGRMRLAHTNRLAAPMLRRIADRGGALTAAQQAECRMLEAAIRDEIRGRMLLTDAVRFEVQRARARGITVTLLDEGGIDDLDEATRNRVLSRLADAVAGSSADRIIVRTAAEASPVAVTVVGLREQVGDVADTDEAEVELWLEIPRAF
;
A
#
# COMPACT_ATOMS: atom_id res chain seq x y z
N MET A 1 3.49 53.93 24.00
CA MET A 1 2.59 53.36 22.97
C MET A 1 3.31 52.40 22.03
N ALA A 2 4.39 52.81 21.34
CA ALA A 2 5.15 51.95 20.42
C ALA A 2 5.64 50.61 21.03
N LEU A 3 6.17 50.62 22.26
CA LEU A 3 6.60 49.41 22.97
C LEU A 3 5.46 48.41 23.23
N LEU A 4 4.25 48.91 23.53
CA LEU A 4 3.07 48.06 23.75
C LEU A 4 2.60 47.40 22.45
N LEU A 5 2.60 48.15 21.34
CA LEU A 5 2.25 47.61 20.02
C LEU A 5 3.23 46.51 19.60
N TYR A 6 4.54 46.78 19.72
CA TYR A 6 5.57 45.82 19.37
C TYR A 6 5.49 44.55 20.24
N SER A 7 5.44 44.70 21.56
CA SER A 7 5.35 43.53 22.47
C SER A 7 4.10 42.70 22.20
N THR A 8 2.94 43.33 22.00
CA THR A 8 1.70 42.61 21.67
C THR A 8 1.84 41.82 20.36
N ALA A 9 2.34 42.46 19.30
CA ALA A 9 2.56 41.82 18.01
C ALA A 9 3.54 40.63 18.11
N THR A 10 4.69 40.83 18.74
CA THR A 10 5.69 39.77 18.94
C THR A 10 5.13 38.61 19.77
N THR A 11 4.42 38.88 20.87
CA THR A 11 3.84 37.83 21.71
C THR A 11 2.78 37.02 20.95
N MET A 12 1.90 37.69 20.19
CA MET A 12 0.89 37.00 19.37
C MET A 12 1.54 36.17 18.25
N SER A 13 2.59 36.69 17.62
CA SER A 13 3.31 36.04 16.53
C SER A 13 4.22 34.89 16.99
N LEU A 14 4.67 34.89 18.25
CA LEU A 14 5.40 33.79 18.87
C LEU A 14 4.50 32.77 19.58
N TRP A 15 3.21 33.07 19.75
CA TRP A 15 2.31 32.17 20.46
C TRP A 15 2.31 30.75 19.85
N PRO A 16 2.38 29.69 20.67
CA PRO A 16 2.40 28.31 20.20
C PRO A 16 1.11 27.99 19.46
N ALA A 17 1.18 27.98 18.13
CA ALA A 17 0.05 27.73 17.24
C ALA A 17 0.20 26.37 16.57
N LYS A 18 -0.91 25.64 16.39
CA LYS A 18 -0.94 24.34 15.70
C LYS A 18 -0.57 24.43 14.21
N ARG A 19 -0.60 25.62 13.61
CA ARG A 19 -0.35 25.86 12.18
C ARG A 19 1.02 26.49 11.99
N VAL A 20 1.80 25.92 11.07
CA VAL A 20 3.13 26.44 10.71
C VAL A 20 3.06 27.77 9.97
N ARG A 21 2.00 27.99 9.16
CA ARG A 21 1.73 29.28 8.52
C ARG A 21 0.84 30.12 9.43
N MET A 22 1.32 31.32 9.73
CA MET A 22 0.57 32.33 10.48
C MET A 22 -0.67 32.82 9.71
N PRO A 23 -1.81 33.11 10.38
CA PRO A 23 -3.01 33.58 9.69
C PRO A 23 -2.82 34.99 9.09
N ASP A 24 -3.53 35.26 7.98
CA ASP A 24 -3.34 36.48 7.19
C ASP A 24 -3.71 37.76 7.96
N TRP A 25 -4.70 37.71 8.85
CA TRP A 25 -5.06 38.87 9.69
C TRP A 25 -3.94 39.27 10.65
N LEU A 26 -3.21 38.29 11.20
CA LEU A 26 -2.10 38.56 12.10
C LEU A 26 -0.90 39.10 11.32
N ALA A 27 -0.70 38.62 10.09
CA ALA A 27 0.34 39.15 9.19
C ALA A 27 0.04 40.60 8.79
N ALA A 28 -1.24 40.92 8.53
CA ALA A 28 -1.68 42.29 8.30
C ALA A 28 -1.50 43.18 9.54
N PHE A 29 -1.74 42.63 10.74
CA PHE A 29 -1.48 43.33 12.00
C PHE A 29 0.01 43.63 12.20
N ASP A 30 0.89 42.64 12.03
CA ASP A 30 2.34 42.83 12.11
C ASP A 30 2.83 43.86 11.08
N LEU A 31 2.29 43.82 9.86
CA LEU A 31 2.57 44.81 8.81
C LEU A 31 2.12 46.21 9.23
N ALA A 32 0.92 46.36 9.78
CA ALA A 32 0.44 47.64 10.28
C ALA A 32 1.33 48.18 11.41
N VAL A 33 1.75 47.32 12.34
CA VAL A 33 2.68 47.69 13.42
C VAL A 33 4.03 48.12 12.84
N SER A 34 4.55 47.43 11.82
CA SER A 34 5.81 47.78 11.16
C SER A 34 5.81 49.16 10.50
N ILE A 35 4.65 49.67 10.11
CA ILE A 35 4.47 50.99 9.48
C ILE A 35 4.21 52.07 10.53
N VAL A 36 3.31 51.80 11.47
CA VAL A 36 2.89 52.78 12.50
C VAL A 36 4.00 53.04 13.51
N MET A 37 4.76 52.01 13.88
CA MET A 37 5.78 52.12 14.91
C MET A 37 6.93 53.08 14.55
N PRO A 38 7.55 53.00 13.35
CA PRO A 38 8.53 54.00 12.94
C PRO A 38 7.99 55.42 12.99
N LEU A 39 6.78 55.67 12.45
CA LEU A 39 6.17 57.00 12.42
C LEU A 39 5.99 57.59 13.83
N LEU A 40 5.54 56.77 14.78
CA LEU A 40 5.36 57.17 16.19
C LEU A 40 6.67 57.47 16.91
N VAL A 41 7.75 56.76 16.57
CA VAL A 41 9.04 56.95 17.23
C VAL A 41 9.78 58.12 16.60
N THR A 42 9.81 58.21 15.28
CA THR A 42 10.51 59.29 14.56
C THR A 42 9.83 60.65 14.70
N SER A 43 8.53 60.72 15.05
CA SER A 43 7.88 61.99 15.38
C SER A 43 8.44 62.66 16.64
N GLN A 44 9.14 61.88 17.48
CA GLN A 44 9.73 62.33 18.74
C GLN A 44 11.25 62.53 18.65
N LEU A 45 11.84 62.31 17.47
CA LEU A 45 13.29 62.34 17.26
C LEU A 45 13.65 63.40 16.22
N ASP A 46 14.83 63.98 16.39
CA ASP A 46 15.40 64.94 15.44
C ASP A 46 16.32 64.18 14.46
N PRO A 47 16.06 64.18 13.15
CA PRO A 47 16.88 63.46 12.18
C PRO A 47 18.33 63.97 12.10
N ASP A 48 18.59 65.23 12.47
CA ASP A 48 19.94 65.82 12.41
C ASP A 48 20.75 65.61 13.71
N ALA A 49 20.13 65.03 14.74
CA ALA A 49 20.77 64.74 16.02
C ALA A 49 21.35 63.31 16.11
N GLU A 50 22.36 63.11 16.96
CA GLU A 50 22.86 61.78 17.30
C GLU A 50 21.85 61.02 18.18
N ASN A 51 20.93 60.31 17.54
CA ASN A 51 19.82 59.62 18.22
C ASN A 51 20.23 58.34 18.98
N GLY A 52 21.45 57.82 18.77
CA GLY A 52 21.97 56.64 19.47
C GLY A 52 20.98 55.47 19.54
N TYR A 53 20.69 54.98 20.75
CA TYR A 53 19.73 53.88 20.99
C TYR A 53 18.26 54.23 20.76
N ALA A 54 17.91 55.50 20.53
CA ALA A 54 16.52 55.89 20.30
C ALA A 54 15.93 55.34 18.98
N THR A 55 16.79 54.86 18.07
CA THR A 55 16.42 54.21 16.80
C THR A 55 16.14 52.70 16.94
N TRP A 56 15.97 52.20 18.18
CA TRP A 56 15.63 50.81 18.50
C TRP A 56 14.44 50.24 17.69
N TYR A 57 13.54 51.11 17.20
CA TYR A 57 12.41 50.72 16.37
C TYR A 57 12.85 49.99 15.09
N VAL A 58 14.02 50.30 14.54
CA VAL A 58 14.56 49.63 13.34
C VAL A 58 14.80 48.15 13.64
N ALA A 59 15.50 47.87 14.75
CA ALA A 59 15.74 46.51 15.19
C ALA A 59 14.43 45.78 15.54
N ALA A 60 13.49 46.47 16.19
CA ALA A 60 12.18 45.90 16.54
C ALA A 60 11.32 45.54 15.32
N VAL A 61 11.28 46.41 14.30
CA VAL A 61 10.59 46.08 13.04
C VAL A 61 11.32 44.95 12.30
N GLY A 62 12.65 44.98 12.28
CA GLY A 62 13.47 43.91 11.69
C GLY A 62 13.22 42.55 12.32
N THR A 63 13.19 42.46 13.65
CA THR A 63 12.88 41.22 14.38
C THR A 63 11.45 40.77 14.13
N LEU A 64 10.47 41.69 14.16
CA LEU A 64 9.07 41.36 13.88
C LEU A 64 8.90 40.76 12.48
N MET A 65 9.47 41.39 11.45
CA MET A 65 9.39 40.89 10.08
C MET A 65 10.17 39.58 9.88
N THR A 66 11.26 39.37 10.62
CA THR A 66 11.99 38.10 10.64
C THR A 66 11.11 36.97 11.21
N ILE A 67 10.36 37.25 12.29
CA ILE A 67 9.37 36.32 12.84
C ILE A 67 8.26 36.05 11.82
N THR A 68 7.71 37.08 11.17
CA THR A 68 6.68 36.95 10.12
C THR A 68 7.18 36.10 8.94
N ALA A 69 8.44 36.27 8.54
CA ALA A 69 9.09 35.47 7.50
C ALA A 69 9.24 34.00 7.93
N ALA A 70 9.76 33.76 9.13
CA ALA A 70 9.89 32.42 9.73
C ALA A 70 8.55 31.69 9.84
N ARG A 71 7.46 32.45 10.05
CA ARG A 71 6.07 31.96 10.11
C ARG A 71 5.39 31.86 8.74
N ARG A 72 6.17 31.83 7.66
CA ARG A 72 5.76 31.63 6.25
C ARG A 72 4.86 32.72 5.66
N GLN A 73 4.95 33.95 6.16
CA GLN A 73 4.26 35.11 5.60
C GLN A 73 5.27 36.07 4.94
N LEU A 74 5.95 35.55 3.91
CA LEU A 74 7.06 36.23 3.25
C LEU A 74 6.66 37.55 2.59
N THR A 75 5.46 37.62 2.02
CA THR A 75 4.96 38.84 1.39
C THR A 75 4.81 39.97 2.40
N ALA A 76 4.17 39.72 3.54
CA ALA A 76 4.03 40.70 4.62
C ALA A 76 5.39 41.10 5.20
N ALA A 77 6.30 40.14 5.42
CA ALA A 77 7.64 40.41 5.94
C ALA A 77 8.46 41.33 5.03
N TRP A 78 8.46 41.07 3.71
CA TRP A 78 9.14 41.91 2.74
C TRP A 78 8.49 43.29 2.61
N LEU A 79 7.15 43.36 2.59
CA LEU A 79 6.45 44.63 2.56
C LEU A 79 6.77 45.50 3.79
N GLY A 80 6.83 44.91 4.98
CA GLY A 80 7.15 45.64 6.21
C GLY A 80 8.60 46.13 6.26
N VAL A 81 9.57 45.31 5.83
CA VAL A 81 10.97 45.75 5.79
C VAL A 81 11.23 46.79 4.69
N ILE A 82 10.51 46.70 3.56
CA ILE A 82 10.53 47.73 2.51
C ILE A 82 9.92 49.03 3.04
N ALA A 83 8.78 48.96 3.74
CA ALA A 83 8.16 50.13 4.36
C ALA A 83 9.09 50.80 5.38
N LEU A 84 9.78 50.01 6.21
CA LEU A 84 10.81 50.50 7.12
C LEU A 84 11.94 51.22 6.38
N ALA A 85 12.43 50.64 5.27
CA ALA A 85 13.49 51.24 4.48
C ALA A 85 13.05 52.56 3.83
N VAL A 86 11.87 52.58 3.21
CA VAL A 86 11.29 53.79 2.60
C VAL A 86 11.11 54.87 3.65
N GLN A 87 10.53 54.54 4.80
CA GLN A 87 10.33 55.51 5.90
C GLN A 87 11.68 56.05 6.40
N SER A 88 12.70 55.19 6.56
CA SER A 88 14.03 55.62 7.01
C SER A 88 14.71 56.55 6.01
N ILE A 89 14.56 56.29 4.69
CA ILE A 89 15.06 57.17 3.63
C ILE A 89 14.35 58.53 3.67
N VAL A 90 13.02 58.53 3.84
CA VAL A 90 12.23 59.76 3.91
C VAL A 90 12.60 60.60 5.14
N TRP A 91 12.90 59.94 6.27
CA TRP A 91 13.18 60.62 7.53
C TRP A 91 14.64 61.10 7.68
N ALA A 92 15.63 60.27 7.36
CA ALA A 92 17.06 60.56 7.58
C ALA A 92 17.92 60.49 6.31
N GLY A 93 17.30 60.37 5.14
CA GLY A 93 18.01 60.28 3.85
C GLY A 93 18.60 58.90 3.54
N PRO A 94 19.00 58.64 2.29
CA PRO A 94 19.41 57.31 1.83
C PRO A 94 20.75 56.83 2.41
N PHE A 95 21.64 57.73 2.80
CA PHE A 95 22.96 57.37 3.35
C PHE A 95 22.91 56.92 4.82
N SER A 96 21.78 57.14 5.52
CA SER A 96 21.61 56.77 6.93
C SER A 96 21.28 55.29 7.14
N LEU A 97 20.90 54.55 6.09
CA LEU A 97 20.40 53.17 6.19
C LEU A 97 21.38 52.20 6.86
N GLY A 98 22.68 52.39 6.65
CA GLY A 98 23.72 51.58 7.27
C GLY A 98 23.84 51.86 8.78
N GLY A 99 23.85 53.14 9.16
CA GLY A 99 23.96 53.58 10.56
C GLY A 99 22.73 53.26 11.40
N LEU A 100 21.54 53.31 10.80
CA LEU A 100 20.27 52.97 11.46
C LEU A 100 20.07 51.46 11.64
N GLY A 101 20.84 50.61 10.94
CA GLY A 101 20.70 49.15 11.00
C GLY A 101 19.57 48.58 10.11
N VAL A 102 19.06 49.37 9.17
CA VAL A 102 18.00 48.93 8.22
C VAL A 102 18.53 47.81 7.32
N ILE A 103 19.78 47.92 6.87
CA ILE A 103 20.44 46.89 6.05
C ILE A 103 20.45 45.55 6.80
N GLY A 104 20.78 45.58 8.10
CA GLY A 104 20.76 44.38 8.94
C GLY A 104 19.38 43.75 9.03
N SER A 105 18.32 44.56 9.14
CA SER A 105 16.93 44.08 9.16
C SER A 105 16.53 43.38 7.86
N ILE A 106 16.94 43.93 6.70
CA ILE A 106 16.71 43.30 5.39
C ILE A 106 17.44 41.96 5.29
N VAL A 107 18.71 41.92 5.73
CA VAL A 107 19.52 40.70 5.72
C VAL A 107 18.88 39.61 6.59
N TRP A 108 18.41 39.94 7.80
CA TRP A 108 17.75 38.98 8.69
C TRP A 108 16.46 38.39 8.10
N VAL A 109 15.64 39.22 7.43
CA VAL A 109 14.46 38.74 6.70
C VAL A 109 14.86 37.80 5.55
N GLY A 110 15.93 38.12 4.83
CA GLY A 110 16.50 37.26 3.79
C GLY A 110 16.97 35.90 4.32
N ILE A 111 17.69 35.88 5.44
CA ILE A 111 18.15 34.65 6.10
C ILE A 111 16.94 33.81 6.54
N ALA A 112 15.95 34.43 7.19
CA ALA A 112 14.73 33.73 7.61
C ALA A 112 13.94 33.17 6.42
N HIS A 113 13.87 33.90 5.31
CA HIS A 113 13.29 33.43 4.06
C HIS A 113 13.98 32.15 3.56
N MET A 114 15.31 32.17 3.45
CA MET A 114 16.10 31.05 2.93
C MET A 114 16.01 29.81 3.83
N LEU A 115 16.08 30.00 5.16
CA LEU A 115 15.93 28.90 6.11
C LEU A 115 14.53 28.29 6.04
N THR A 116 13.49 29.13 5.97
CA THR A 116 12.10 28.68 5.89
C THR A 116 11.83 27.91 4.60
N SER A 117 12.33 28.40 3.46
CA SER A 117 12.16 27.72 2.18
C SER A 117 12.89 26.38 2.16
N ALA A 118 14.15 26.32 2.62
CA ALA A 118 14.92 25.09 2.72
C ALA A 118 14.21 24.04 3.60
N LEU A 119 13.73 24.43 4.79
CA LEU A 119 12.97 23.54 5.67
C LEU A 119 11.66 23.07 5.05
N THR A 120 10.96 23.93 4.29
CA THR A 120 9.73 23.52 3.60
C THR A 120 9.99 22.49 2.51
N SER A 121 11.10 22.63 1.77
CA SER A 121 11.51 21.70 0.73
C SER A 121 11.92 20.36 1.33
N ALA A 122 12.79 20.37 2.36
CA ALA A 122 13.21 19.16 3.06
C ALA A 122 12.02 18.40 3.68
N ALA A 123 11.06 19.11 4.28
CA ALA A 123 9.84 18.50 4.83
C ALA A 123 8.93 17.89 3.74
N ARG A 124 8.96 18.40 2.50
CA ARG A 124 8.21 17.83 1.38
C ARG A 124 8.90 16.59 0.81
N GLU A 125 10.23 16.63 0.70
CA GLU A 125 11.03 15.50 0.22
C GLU A 125 10.93 14.30 1.17
N THR A 126 11.11 14.50 2.47
CA THR A 126 10.94 13.43 3.48
C THR A 126 9.57 12.76 3.42
N ARG A 127 8.49 13.52 3.19
CA ARG A 127 7.14 12.94 3.01
C ARG A 127 7.03 12.10 1.75
N ARG A 128 7.66 12.52 0.65
CA ARG A 128 7.69 11.74 -0.60
C ARG A 128 8.48 10.45 -0.44
N TYR A 129 9.66 10.52 0.19
CA TYR A 129 10.47 9.33 0.49
C TYR A 129 9.72 8.36 1.39
N ALA A 130 9.08 8.85 2.46
CA ALA A 130 8.28 8.00 3.35
C ALA A 130 7.09 7.34 2.65
N GLN A 131 6.50 7.97 1.63
CA GLN A 131 5.45 7.36 0.82
C GLN A 131 6.02 6.29 -0.11
N ALA A 132 7.11 6.57 -0.81
CA ALA A 132 7.78 5.62 -1.70
C ALA A 132 8.28 4.38 -0.94
N GLU A 133 8.83 4.54 0.27
CA GLU A 133 9.22 3.41 1.11
C GLU A 133 8.04 2.53 1.52
N ARG A 134 6.87 3.11 1.81
CA ARG A 134 5.66 2.32 2.12
C ARG A 134 5.18 1.51 0.92
N GLU A 135 5.19 2.10 -0.26
CA GLU A 135 4.80 1.41 -1.50
C GLU A 135 5.79 0.27 -1.82
N ALA A 136 7.09 0.50 -1.67
CA ALA A 136 8.12 -0.52 -1.84
C ALA A 136 8.00 -1.66 -0.81
N ALA A 137 7.76 -1.32 0.47
CA ALA A 137 7.56 -2.31 1.53
C ALA A 137 6.31 -3.16 1.30
N ALA A 138 5.21 -2.55 0.84
CA ALA A 138 3.99 -3.28 0.49
C ALA A 138 4.21 -4.24 -0.69
N TRP A 139 4.93 -3.78 -1.72
CA TRP A 139 5.30 -4.62 -2.86
C TRP A 139 6.20 -5.80 -2.44
N GLN A 140 7.20 -5.54 -1.61
CA GLN A 140 8.10 -6.57 -1.09
C GLN A 140 7.33 -7.61 -0.26
N ALA A 141 6.42 -7.17 0.62
CA ALA A 141 5.60 -8.07 1.41
C ALA A 141 4.69 -8.97 0.54
N ALA A 142 4.15 -8.45 -0.57
CA ALA A 142 3.37 -9.25 -1.52
C ALA A 142 4.23 -10.31 -2.23
N GLN A 143 5.45 -9.96 -2.64
CA GLN A 143 6.39 -10.92 -3.24
C GLN A 143 6.79 -12.02 -2.25
N ASP A 144 7.11 -11.65 -1.01
CA ASP A 144 7.47 -12.60 0.04
C ASP A 144 6.31 -13.55 0.36
N ALA A 145 5.06 -13.06 0.35
CA ALA A 145 3.88 -13.89 0.51
C ALA A 145 3.73 -14.92 -0.62
N HIS A 146 3.89 -14.51 -1.88
CA HIS A 146 3.85 -15.44 -3.02
C HIS A 146 4.96 -16.51 -2.96
N LEU A 147 6.18 -16.14 -2.59
CA LEU A 147 7.28 -17.08 -2.43
C LEU A 147 7.03 -18.05 -1.26
N PHE A 148 6.43 -17.57 -0.17
CA PHE A 148 6.10 -18.39 0.99
C PHE A 148 5.05 -19.45 0.65
N GLU A 149 3.98 -19.08 -0.07
CA GLU A 149 2.96 -20.01 -0.53
C GLU A 149 3.55 -21.15 -1.38
N GLY A 150 4.42 -20.82 -2.34
CA GLY A 150 5.09 -21.81 -3.18
C GLY A 150 5.96 -22.78 -2.38
N ARG A 151 6.76 -22.25 -1.44
CA ARG A 151 7.60 -23.08 -0.53
C ARG A 151 6.75 -23.99 0.35
N MET A 152 5.62 -23.51 0.85
CA MET A 152 4.73 -24.31 1.70
C MET A 152 4.07 -25.45 0.92
N ARG A 153 3.64 -25.21 -0.32
CA ARG A 153 3.12 -26.25 -1.22
C ARG A 153 4.18 -27.30 -1.54
N LEU A 154 5.38 -26.89 -1.92
CA LEU A 154 6.52 -27.79 -2.18
C LEU A 154 6.86 -28.65 -0.95
N ALA A 155 6.91 -28.04 0.23
CA ALA A 155 7.18 -28.75 1.48
C ALA A 155 6.08 -29.79 1.79
N HIS A 156 4.81 -29.48 1.53
CA HIS A 156 3.69 -30.40 1.70
C HIS A 156 3.81 -31.61 0.75
N THR A 157 3.97 -31.38 -0.56
CA THR A 157 4.16 -32.46 -1.54
C THR A 157 5.36 -33.34 -1.19
N ASN A 158 6.48 -32.74 -0.76
CA ASN A 158 7.65 -33.50 -0.36
C ASN A 158 7.41 -34.36 0.89
N ARG A 159 6.65 -33.88 1.89
CA ARG A 159 6.28 -34.69 3.06
C ARG A 159 5.47 -35.94 2.68
N LEU A 160 4.61 -35.84 1.68
CA LEU A 160 3.82 -36.98 1.17
C LEU A 160 4.68 -37.95 0.36
N ALA A 161 5.53 -37.45 -0.54
CA ALA A 161 6.29 -38.27 -1.48
C ALA A 161 7.57 -38.90 -0.88
N ALA A 162 8.29 -38.18 -0.02
CA ALA A 162 9.61 -38.59 0.47
C ALA A 162 9.65 -39.97 1.15
N PRO A 163 8.67 -40.37 1.99
CA PRO A 163 8.69 -41.70 2.61
C PRO A 163 8.66 -42.84 1.58
N MET A 164 7.86 -42.69 0.53
CA MET A 164 7.75 -43.70 -0.53
C MET A 164 9.02 -43.73 -1.38
N LEU A 165 9.55 -42.57 -1.78
CA LEU A 165 10.80 -42.49 -2.55
C LEU A 165 11.99 -43.12 -1.82
N ARG A 166 12.09 -42.89 -0.50
CA ARG A 166 13.11 -43.57 0.34
C ARG A 166 12.92 -45.08 0.34
N ARG A 167 11.70 -45.56 0.52
CA ARG A 167 11.37 -46.99 0.49
C ARG A 167 11.74 -47.65 -0.86
N ILE A 168 11.54 -46.93 -1.97
CA ILE A 168 11.95 -47.39 -3.32
C ILE A 168 13.47 -47.49 -3.42
N ALA A 169 14.18 -46.45 -2.95
CA ALA A 169 15.65 -46.41 -2.96
C ALA A 169 16.26 -47.53 -2.10
N ASP A 170 15.76 -47.71 -0.87
CA ASP A 170 16.24 -48.74 0.07
C ASP A 170 16.09 -50.17 -0.47
N ARG A 171 15.10 -50.39 -1.35
CA ARG A 171 14.81 -51.70 -1.96
C ARG A 171 15.39 -51.85 -3.37
N GLY A 172 16.13 -50.86 -3.88
CA GLY A 172 16.63 -50.86 -5.25
C GLY A 172 15.54 -51.03 -6.31
N GLY A 173 14.32 -50.54 -6.04
CA GLY A 173 13.17 -50.68 -6.93
C GLY A 173 12.42 -52.02 -6.88
N ALA A 174 12.84 -52.98 -6.06
CA ALA A 174 12.14 -54.25 -5.88
C ALA A 174 10.91 -54.11 -4.96
N LEU A 175 9.78 -53.68 -5.53
CA LEU A 175 8.50 -53.50 -4.83
C LEU A 175 7.58 -54.71 -5.00
N THR A 176 6.83 -55.05 -3.94
CA THR A 176 5.75 -56.04 -4.04
C THR A 176 4.55 -55.48 -4.81
N ALA A 177 3.65 -56.34 -5.30
CA ALA A 177 2.44 -55.89 -6.01
C ALA A 177 1.59 -54.91 -5.18
N ALA A 178 1.47 -55.14 -3.86
CA ALA A 178 0.78 -54.24 -2.95
C ALA A 178 1.45 -52.86 -2.85
N GLN A 179 2.79 -52.81 -2.83
CA GLN A 179 3.54 -51.55 -2.79
C GLN A 179 3.51 -50.80 -4.12
N GLN A 180 3.48 -51.52 -5.25
CA GLN A 180 3.28 -50.92 -6.55
C GLN A 180 1.90 -50.27 -6.67
N ALA A 181 0.86 -50.89 -6.09
CA ALA A 181 -0.46 -50.30 -6.00
C ALA A 181 -0.45 -49.04 -5.11
N GLU A 182 0.21 -49.09 -3.94
CA GLU A 182 0.39 -47.93 -3.05
C GLU A 182 1.11 -46.77 -3.77
N CYS A 183 2.15 -47.05 -4.57
CA CYS A 183 2.86 -46.04 -5.36
C CYS A 183 1.96 -45.39 -6.41
N ARG A 184 1.19 -46.19 -7.16
CA ARG A 184 0.26 -45.68 -8.18
C ARG A 184 -0.84 -44.81 -7.56
N MET A 185 -1.34 -45.19 -6.39
CA MET A 185 -2.31 -44.38 -5.66
C MET A 185 -1.71 -43.04 -5.20
N LEU A 186 -0.48 -43.05 -4.67
CA LEU A 186 0.20 -41.84 -4.23
C LEU A 186 0.52 -40.91 -5.41
N GLU A 187 0.99 -41.46 -6.53
CA GLU A 187 1.23 -40.69 -7.76
C GLU A 187 -0.06 -40.03 -8.26
N ALA A 188 -1.16 -40.79 -8.31
CA ALA A 188 -2.45 -40.27 -8.73
C ALA A 188 -2.93 -39.15 -7.79
N ALA A 189 -2.76 -39.32 -6.47
CA ALA A 189 -3.08 -38.27 -5.50
C ALA A 189 -2.22 -37.00 -5.71
N ILE A 190 -0.91 -37.13 -5.93
CA ILE A 190 -0.02 -35.99 -6.21
C ILE A 190 -0.41 -35.30 -7.53
N ARG A 191 -0.77 -36.08 -8.56
CA ARG A 191 -1.22 -35.54 -9.85
C ARG A 191 -2.49 -34.72 -9.68
N ASP A 192 -3.44 -35.20 -8.88
CA ASP A 192 -4.66 -34.46 -8.60
C ASP A 192 -4.37 -33.18 -7.81
N GLU A 193 -3.44 -33.19 -6.84
CA GLU A 193 -3.04 -31.98 -6.11
C GLU A 193 -2.46 -30.90 -7.02
N ILE A 194 -1.77 -31.32 -8.09
CA ILE A 194 -1.18 -30.43 -9.08
C ILE A 194 -2.25 -29.94 -10.07
N ARG A 195 -3.13 -30.83 -10.54
CA ARG A 195 -4.06 -30.57 -11.64
C ARG A 195 -5.48 -30.17 -11.22
N GLY A 196 -5.90 -30.50 -10.01
CA GLY A 196 -7.26 -30.32 -9.48
C GLY A 196 -7.30 -29.34 -8.31
N ARG A 197 -6.38 -28.37 -8.28
CA ARG A 197 -6.08 -27.45 -7.17
C ARG A 197 -7.33 -26.95 -6.42
N MET A 198 -8.28 -26.32 -7.11
CA MET A 198 -9.50 -25.78 -6.47
C MET A 198 -10.64 -26.81 -6.33
N LEU A 199 -10.50 -27.98 -6.94
CA LEU A 199 -11.48 -29.08 -6.87
C LEU A 199 -11.29 -29.96 -5.62
N LEU A 200 -10.12 -29.94 -4.99
CA LEU A 200 -9.75 -30.85 -3.91
C LEU A 200 -10.00 -30.26 -2.52
N THR A 201 -11.21 -30.46 -2.00
CA THR A 201 -11.48 -30.37 -0.55
C THR A 201 -11.23 -31.72 0.13
N ASP A 202 -11.17 -31.75 1.46
CA ASP A 202 -11.03 -33.00 2.23
C ASP A 202 -12.13 -34.03 1.90
N ALA A 203 -13.37 -33.54 1.68
CA ALA A 203 -14.50 -34.38 1.28
C ALA A 203 -14.31 -34.99 -0.12
N VAL A 204 -13.94 -34.16 -1.12
CA VAL A 204 -13.68 -34.64 -2.48
C VAL A 204 -12.51 -35.61 -2.49
N ARG A 205 -11.43 -35.30 -1.77
CA ARG A 205 -10.24 -36.16 -1.63
C ARG A 205 -10.58 -37.53 -1.03
N PHE A 206 -11.47 -37.55 -0.04
CA PHE A 206 -11.93 -38.81 0.57
C PHE A 206 -12.72 -39.66 -0.43
N GLU A 207 -13.70 -39.07 -1.12
CA GLU A 207 -14.55 -39.83 -2.05
C GLU A 207 -13.79 -40.28 -3.30
N VAL A 208 -12.84 -39.47 -3.81
CA VAL A 208 -11.96 -39.86 -4.92
C VAL A 208 -11.07 -41.06 -4.54
N GLN A 209 -10.50 -41.07 -3.33
CA GLN A 209 -9.73 -42.21 -2.85
C GLN A 209 -10.59 -43.47 -2.71
N ARG A 210 -11.81 -43.31 -2.19
CA ARG A 210 -12.76 -44.41 -2.03
C ARG A 210 -13.21 -44.97 -3.38
N ALA A 211 -13.44 -44.12 -4.38
CA ALA A 211 -13.73 -44.53 -5.76
C ALA A 211 -12.56 -45.32 -6.38
N ARG A 212 -11.33 -44.83 -6.23
CA ARG A 212 -10.13 -45.53 -6.71
C ARG A 212 -9.92 -46.89 -6.02
N ALA A 213 -10.23 -46.99 -4.72
CA ALA A 213 -10.18 -48.26 -4.00
C ALA A 213 -11.21 -49.29 -4.54
N ARG A 214 -12.29 -48.83 -5.18
CA ARG A 214 -13.26 -49.69 -5.89
C ARG A 214 -12.81 -50.07 -7.32
N GLY A 215 -11.66 -49.56 -7.77
CA GLY A 215 -11.14 -49.78 -9.13
C GLY A 215 -11.49 -48.68 -10.15
N ILE A 216 -12.18 -47.61 -9.73
CA ILE A 216 -12.61 -46.53 -10.61
C ILE A 216 -11.44 -45.60 -10.95
N THR A 217 -11.24 -45.31 -12.24
CA THR A 217 -10.23 -44.34 -12.70
C THR A 217 -10.78 -42.92 -12.62
N VAL A 218 -10.29 -42.10 -11.70
CA VAL A 218 -10.73 -40.70 -11.55
C VAL A 218 -9.69 -39.71 -12.07
N THR A 219 -10.10 -38.80 -12.94
CA THR A 219 -9.27 -37.68 -13.45
C THR A 219 -9.89 -36.34 -13.05
N LEU A 220 -9.11 -35.49 -12.36
CA LEU A 220 -9.51 -34.13 -11.98
C LEU A 220 -8.73 -33.11 -12.81
N LEU A 221 -9.43 -32.14 -13.40
CA LEU A 221 -8.85 -31.03 -14.16
C LEU A 221 -9.44 -29.70 -13.72
N ASP A 222 -8.59 -28.85 -13.17
CA ASP A 222 -8.89 -27.47 -12.80
C ASP A 222 -8.26 -26.53 -13.84
N GLU A 223 -9.15 -25.87 -14.59
CA GLU A 223 -8.86 -24.89 -15.64
C GLU A 223 -9.25 -23.47 -15.17
N GLY A 224 -9.35 -23.24 -13.85
CA GLY A 224 -9.62 -21.92 -13.25
C GLY A 224 -11.10 -21.52 -13.22
N GLY A 225 -12.01 -22.43 -13.61
CA GLY A 225 -13.44 -22.14 -13.73
C GLY A 225 -14.18 -21.82 -12.44
N ILE A 226 -13.54 -21.89 -11.27
CA ILE A 226 -14.19 -21.63 -9.97
C ILE A 226 -13.36 -20.67 -9.09
N ASP A 227 -12.36 -20.00 -9.67
CA ASP A 227 -11.42 -19.13 -8.94
C ASP A 227 -12.08 -17.86 -8.39
N ASP A 228 -13.11 -17.37 -9.08
CA ASP A 228 -13.88 -16.16 -8.78
C ASP A 228 -15.09 -16.41 -7.87
N LEU A 229 -15.42 -17.67 -7.55
CA LEU A 229 -16.54 -18.01 -6.68
C LEU A 229 -16.23 -17.64 -5.22
N ASP A 230 -17.23 -17.09 -4.52
CA ASP A 230 -17.15 -16.89 -3.08
C ASP A 230 -17.10 -18.24 -2.34
N GLU A 231 -16.54 -18.21 -1.14
CA GLU A 231 -16.26 -19.43 -0.37
C GLU A 231 -17.50 -20.30 -0.11
N ALA A 232 -18.66 -19.68 0.15
CA ALA A 232 -19.89 -20.41 0.42
C ALA A 232 -20.40 -21.13 -0.83
N THR A 233 -20.37 -20.48 -1.98
CA THR A 233 -20.79 -21.07 -3.26
C THR A 233 -19.84 -22.16 -3.70
N ARG A 234 -18.53 -21.92 -3.62
CA ARG A 234 -17.50 -22.91 -3.93
C ARG A 234 -17.68 -24.18 -3.08
N ASN A 235 -17.89 -24.03 -1.76
CA ASN A 235 -18.11 -25.19 -0.89
C ASN A 235 -19.36 -25.99 -1.29
N ARG A 236 -20.46 -25.34 -1.67
CA ARG A 236 -21.66 -26.05 -2.17
C ARG A 236 -21.40 -26.83 -3.45
N VAL A 237 -20.68 -26.23 -4.41
CA VAL A 237 -20.30 -26.89 -5.67
C VAL A 237 -19.45 -28.14 -5.37
N LEU A 238 -18.44 -28.00 -4.49
CA LEU A 238 -17.52 -29.09 -4.15
C LEU A 238 -18.18 -30.19 -3.30
N SER A 239 -19.14 -29.86 -2.44
CA SER A 239 -19.96 -30.87 -1.74
C SER A 239 -20.76 -31.70 -2.73
N ARG A 240 -21.42 -31.06 -3.70
CA ARG A 240 -22.19 -31.77 -4.74
C ARG A 240 -21.30 -32.62 -5.65
N LEU A 241 -20.07 -32.17 -5.92
CA LEU A 241 -19.07 -32.97 -6.60
C LEU A 241 -18.69 -34.21 -5.80
N ALA A 242 -18.45 -34.07 -4.48
CA ALA A 242 -18.15 -35.20 -3.62
C ALA A 242 -19.29 -36.24 -3.61
N ASP A 243 -20.55 -35.77 -3.51
CA ASP A 243 -21.74 -36.64 -3.56
C ASP A 243 -21.84 -37.39 -4.89
N ALA A 244 -21.56 -36.72 -6.01
CA ALA A 244 -21.59 -37.33 -7.33
C ALA A 244 -20.54 -38.44 -7.49
N VAL A 245 -19.32 -38.22 -6.97
CA VAL A 245 -18.25 -39.22 -6.97
C VAL A 245 -18.58 -40.38 -6.02
N ALA A 246 -19.20 -40.09 -4.87
CA ALA A 246 -19.60 -41.10 -3.90
C ALA A 246 -20.63 -42.08 -4.48
N GLY A 247 -21.60 -41.56 -5.25
CA GLY A 247 -22.72 -42.32 -5.82
C GLY A 247 -22.46 -43.02 -7.16
N SER A 248 -21.39 -42.66 -7.89
CA SER A 248 -21.14 -43.20 -9.23
C SER A 248 -20.64 -44.65 -9.21
N SER A 249 -21.14 -45.43 -10.18
CA SER A 249 -20.74 -46.81 -10.48
C SER A 249 -19.94 -46.95 -11.77
N ALA A 250 -19.49 -45.82 -12.34
CA ALA A 250 -18.68 -45.77 -13.55
C ALA A 250 -17.30 -46.43 -13.36
N ASP A 251 -16.73 -46.95 -14.45
CA ASP A 251 -15.36 -47.47 -14.48
C ASP A 251 -14.33 -46.33 -14.55
N ARG A 252 -14.74 -45.19 -15.13
CA ARG A 252 -13.92 -43.98 -15.24
C ARG A 252 -14.74 -42.72 -14.98
N ILE A 253 -14.22 -41.82 -14.15
CA ILE A 253 -14.83 -40.51 -13.85
C ILE A 253 -13.87 -39.40 -14.29
N ILE A 254 -14.37 -38.42 -15.04
CA ILE A 254 -13.65 -37.22 -15.46
C ILE A 254 -14.38 -36.01 -14.89
N VAL A 255 -13.67 -35.23 -14.09
CA VAL A 255 -14.16 -33.99 -13.49
C VAL A 255 -13.37 -32.83 -14.08
N ARG A 256 -14.06 -31.84 -14.64
CA ARG A 256 -13.43 -30.62 -15.18
C ARG A 256 -14.15 -29.38 -14.68
N THR A 257 -13.41 -28.37 -14.25
CA THR A 257 -14.00 -27.03 -14.12
C THR A 257 -14.36 -26.49 -15.50
N ALA A 258 -15.47 -25.77 -15.61
CA ALA A 258 -15.79 -25.11 -16.88
C ALA A 258 -14.87 -23.92 -17.15
N ALA A 259 -14.99 -23.28 -18.32
CA ALA A 259 -14.34 -21.99 -18.55
C ALA A 259 -14.94 -20.91 -17.63
N GLU A 260 -14.15 -19.89 -17.27
CA GLU A 260 -14.51 -18.81 -16.33
C GLU A 260 -15.84 -18.10 -16.67
N ALA A 261 -16.24 -18.06 -17.95
CA ALA A 261 -17.48 -17.44 -18.42
C ALA A 261 -18.68 -18.40 -18.62
N SER A 262 -18.54 -19.68 -18.31
CA SER A 262 -19.63 -20.67 -18.45
C SER A 262 -20.67 -20.51 -17.33
N PRO A 263 -21.98 -20.75 -17.54
CA PRO A 263 -22.94 -20.84 -16.44
C PRO A 263 -22.74 -22.07 -15.53
N VAL A 264 -21.96 -23.05 -15.98
CA VAL A 264 -21.59 -24.26 -15.25
C VAL A 264 -20.28 -24.03 -14.51
N ALA A 265 -20.17 -24.49 -13.27
CA ALA A 265 -18.94 -24.45 -12.48
C ALA A 265 -18.07 -25.69 -12.73
N VAL A 266 -18.67 -26.87 -12.66
CA VAL A 266 -17.98 -28.16 -12.77
C VAL A 266 -18.82 -29.13 -13.59
N THR A 267 -18.18 -29.83 -14.53
CA THR A 267 -18.77 -30.95 -15.27
C THR A 267 -18.16 -32.26 -14.80
N VAL A 268 -19.01 -33.24 -14.49
CA VAL A 268 -18.63 -34.58 -14.08
C VAL A 268 -19.17 -35.56 -15.12
N VAL A 269 -18.28 -36.38 -15.67
CA VAL A 269 -18.60 -37.40 -16.67
C VAL A 269 -18.15 -38.76 -16.14
N GLY A 270 -19.08 -39.68 -15.93
CA GLY A 270 -18.83 -41.08 -15.62
C GLY A 270 -19.03 -41.96 -16.86
N LEU A 271 -18.04 -42.79 -17.16
CA LEU A 271 -18.00 -43.69 -18.31
C LEU A 271 -17.93 -45.14 -17.82
N ARG A 272 -18.69 -46.02 -18.45
CA ARG A 272 -18.62 -47.48 -18.25
C ARG A 272 -18.05 -48.16 -19.49
N GLU A 273 -17.15 -49.11 -19.28
CA GLU A 273 -16.64 -49.96 -20.36
C GLU A 273 -17.66 -51.08 -20.64
N GLN A 274 -18.05 -51.26 -21.90
CA GLN A 274 -18.88 -52.41 -22.28
C GLN A 274 -18.02 -53.69 -22.29
N VAL A 275 -18.42 -54.67 -21.49
CA VAL A 275 -17.84 -56.02 -21.55
C VAL A 275 -18.58 -56.80 -22.64
N GLY A 276 -18.05 -56.75 -23.88
CA GLY A 276 -18.60 -57.48 -25.03
C GLY A 276 -17.55 -57.73 -26.12
N ASP A 277 -17.43 -59.00 -26.54
CA ASP A 277 -16.46 -59.52 -27.52
C ASP A 277 -16.82 -59.15 -28.98
N VAL A 278 -16.98 -57.85 -29.27
CA VAL A 278 -17.15 -57.36 -30.64
C VAL A 278 -16.21 -56.18 -30.86
N ALA A 279 -15.14 -56.48 -31.61
CA ALA A 279 -14.22 -55.50 -32.15
C ALA A 279 -14.94 -54.62 -33.20
N ASP A 280 -15.54 -53.51 -32.76
CA ASP A 280 -15.52 -52.20 -33.45
C ASP A 280 -16.42 -51.22 -32.71
N THR A 281 -15.82 -50.35 -31.89
CA THR A 281 -16.11 -48.92 -31.58
C THR A 281 -15.80 -48.59 -30.12
N ASP A 282 -14.94 -47.58 -29.93
CA ASP A 282 -14.61 -46.93 -28.65
C ASP A 282 -15.80 -46.14 -28.04
N GLU A 283 -17.02 -46.70 -28.05
CA GLU A 283 -18.20 -46.07 -27.45
C GLU A 283 -18.35 -46.49 -25.99
N ALA A 284 -17.58 -45.85 -25.11
CA ALA A 284 -17.82 -45.94 -23.67
C ALA A 284 -19.20 -45.37 -23.34
N GLU A 285 -20.03 -46.13 -22.61
CA GLU A 285 -21.39 -45.71 -22.26
C GLU A 285 -21.33 -44.66 -21.14
N VAL A 286 -22.03 -43.54 -21.32
CA VAL A 286 -22.10 -42.47 -20.33
C VAL A 286 -23.07 -42.86 -19.22
N GLU A 287 -22.55 -43.26 -18.05
CA GLU A 287 -23.34 -43.57 -16.86
C GLU A 287 -23.79 -42.31 -16.12
N LEU A 288 -22.92 -41.31 -16.08
CA LEU A 288 -23.16 -40.08 -15.33
C LEU A 288 -22.76 -38.89 -16.18
N TRP A 289 -23.71 -37.98 -16.39
CA TRP A 289 -23.45 -36.62 -16.87
C TRP A 289 -24.04 -35.64 -15.88
N LEU A 290 -23.20 -34.90 -15.18
CA LEU A 290 -23.62 -33.91 -14.20
C LEU A 290 -22.91 -32.58 -14.44
N GLU A 291 -23.71 -31.53 -14.64
CA GLU A 291 -23.25 -30.15 -14.65
C GLU A 291 -23.70 -29.48 -13.35
N ILE A 292 -22.72 -29.00 -12.57
CA ILE A 292 -22.97 -28.28 -11.32
C ILE A 292 -22.94 -26.78 -11.66
N PRO A 293 -24.04 -26.04 -11.53
CA PRO A 293 -24.10 -24.63 -11.89
C PRO A 293 -23.34 -23.74 -10.90
N ARG A 294 -22.95 -22.54 -11.36
CA ARG A 294 -22.28 -21.53 -10.52
C ARG A 294 -23.19 -20.88 -9.50
N ALA A 295 -24.46 -20.69 -9.87
CA ALA A 295 -25.49 -20.10 -9.02
C ALA A 295 -26.71 -21.03 -9.00
N PHE A 296 -27.30 -21.17 -7.82
CA PHE A 296 -28.56 -21.86 -7.59
C PHE A 296 -29.66 -20.85 -7.32
#